data_AF-A0A959TX53-F1
#
_entry.id   AF-A0A959TX53-F1
#
_cell.length_a   1.000
_cell.length_b   1.000
_cell.length_c   1.000
_cell.angle_alpha   90.00
_cell.angle_beta   90.00
_cell.angle_gamma   90.00
#
_symmetry.space_group_name_H-M   'P 1'
#
loop_
_entity.id
_entity.type
_entity.pdbx_description
1 polymer ?
#
loop_
_entity_poly.entity_id
_entity_poly.type
_entity_poly.pdbx_seq_one_letter_code
_entity_poly.pdbx_strand_id
1 'polypeptide(L)'
;MNVGIGVDHTLYALKDGIVEFRTRRGSRSYVNVLTAPAAVATVATARKTAKKVEPKADDLRKIEGIGPKIAELFQAAGLISFADVAGADPERLKEILNEAGPHFASHDPGTWPKQAALAAAGKWDELKALQDELQGGK
;
A
#
# COMPACT_ATOMS: atom_id res chain seq x y z
N MET A 1 17.12 13.82 22.72
CA MET A 1 15.84 13.82 23.47
C MET A 1 14.97 14.93 22.92
N ASN A 2 13.72 14.63 22.57
CA ASN A 2 12.77 15.60 22.03
C ASN A 2 11.90 16.24 23.14
N VAL A 3 12.30 16.02 24.40
CA VAL A 3 11.58 16.40 25.62
C VAL A 3 12.52 17.22 26.49
N GLY A 4 12.03 18.35 27.00
CA GLY A 4 12.67 19.17 28.04
C GLY A 4 11.98 18.97 29.39
N ILE A 5 12.70 19.26 30.48
CA ILE A 5 12.16 19.28 31.84
C ILE A 5 12.24 20.72 32.37
N GLY A 6 11.11 21.25 32.84
CA GLY A 6 11.02 22.55 33.50
C GLY A 6 11.59 22.49 34.90
N VAL A 7 11.86 23.66 35.49
CA VAL A 7 12.36 23.80 36.87
C VAL A 7 11.42 23.09 37.88
N ASP A 8 10.12 23.06 37.56
CA ASP A 8 9.07 22.39 38.34
C ASP A 8 8.79 20.94 37.93
N HIS A 9 9.80 20.21 37.43
CA HIS A 9 9.68 18.82 36.98
C HIS A 9 8.63 18.58 35.87
N THR A 10 8.15 19.64 35.22
CA THR A 10 7.14 19.56 34.16
C THR A 10 7.81 19.18 32.84
N LEU A 11 7.32 18.12 32.19
CA LEU A 11 7.83 17.70 30.89
C LEU A 11 7.16 18.51 29.78
N TYR A 12 7.95 19.07 28.86
CA TYR A 12 7.46 19.78 27.68
C TYR A 12 8.14 19.26 26.41
N ALA A 13 7.42 19.30 25.29
CA ALA A 13 7.98 18.92 24.00
C ALA A 13 8.85 20.06 23.46
N LEU A 14 10.06 19.73 22.99
CA LEU A 14 10.95 20.67 22.30
C LEU A 14 10.69 20.72 20.79
N LYS A 15 9.89 19.79 20.27
CA LYS A 15 9.56 19.65 18.85
C LYS A 15 8.11 19.20 18.70
N ASP A 16 7.44 19.65 17.65
CA ASP A 16 6.12 19.16 17.27
C ASP A 16 6.17 17.66 16.93
N GLY A 17 5.23 16.90 17.49
CA GLY A 17 5.21 15.45 17.38
C GLY A 17 4.21 14.77 18.30
N ILE A 18 4.21 13.44 18.25
CA ILE A 18 3.33 12.58 19.04
C ILE A 18 4.05 12.18 20.33
N VAL A 19 3.40 12.38 21.47
CA VAL A 19 3.92 12.00 22.80
C VAL A 19 3.58 10.54 23.08
N GLU A 20 4.60 9.71 23.28
CA GLU A 20 4.46 8.31 23.67
C GLU A 20 4.91 8.11 25.13
N PHE A 21 4.09 7.45 25.92
CA PHE A 21 4.38 7.09 27.32
C PHE A 21 4.71 5.61 27.42
N ARG A 22 5.87 5.28 27.99
CA ARG A 22 6.29 3.88 28.24
C ARG A 22 6.66 3.68 29.70
N THR A 23 6.06 2.69 30.33
CA THR A 23 6.42 2.27 31.70
C THR A 23 7.49 1.19 31.61
N ARG A 24 8.64 1.40 32.27
CA ARG A 24 9.71 0.40 32.37
C ARG A 24 9.76 -0.17 33.79
N ARG A 25 10.40 -1.34 33.93
CA ARG A 25 10.67 -2.00 35.22
C ARG A 25 11.19 -0.96 36.24
N GLY A 26 10.55 -0.88 37.41
CA GLY A 26 10.92 0.05 38.48
C GLY A 26 10.11 1.37 38.54
N SER A 27 8.85 1.37 38.09
CA SER A 27 7.90 2.51 38.21
C SER A 27 8.37 3.84 37.62
N ARG A 28 9.30 3.81 36.67
CA ARG A 28 9.77 5.00 35.95
C ARG A 28 8.98 5.14 34.66
N SER A 29 8.23 6.24 34.55
CA SER A 29 7.53 6.65 33.34
C SER A 29 8.52 7.33 32.39
N TYR A 30 8.73 6.74 31.20
CA TYR A 30 9.51 7.33 30.12
C TYR A 30 8.57 8.03 29.14
N VAL A 31 8.90 9.27 28.80
CA VAL A 31 8.16 10.06 27.81
C VAL A 31 9.05 10.30 26.60
N ASN A 32 8.57 9.92 25.42
CA ASN A 32 9.27 10.13 24.16
C ASN A 32 8.39 10.95 23.21
N VAL A 33 8.97 11.93 22.52
CA VAL A 33 8.25 12.70 21.49
C VAL A 33 8.77 12.27 20.14
N LEU A 34 7.95 11.50 19.43
CA LEU A 34 8.21 11.10 18.05
C LEU A 34 7.82 12.27 17.17
N THR A 35 8.82 12.91 16.55
CA THR A 35 8.55 13.89 15.49
C THR A 35 7.84 13.16 14.37
N ALA A 36 6.63 13.61 14.05
CA ALA A 36 5.84 13.00 13.00
C ALA A 36 6.58 13.25 11.67
N PRO A 37 7.02 12.23 10.92
CA PRO A 37 7.27 12.44 9.51
C PRO A 37 5.93 12.84 8.88
N ALA A 38 5.92 13.85 8.02
CA ALA A 38 4.79 14.18 7.17
C ALA A 38 4.51 12.99 6.23
N ALA A 39 3.79 11.99 6.73
CA ALA A 39 3.31 10.82 6.00
C ALA A 39 2.23 10.14 6.85
N VAL A 40 0.99 10.55 6.63
CA VAL A 40 -0.17 9.71 6.97
C VAL A 40 -0.12 8.45 6.11
N ALA A 41 -0.35 7.31 6.76
CA ALA A 41 -0.58 5.96 6.21
C ALA A 41 0.59 5.29 5.45
N THR A 42 1.35 4.47 6.17
CA THR A 42 2.03 3.31 5.59
C THR A 42 1.88 2.11 6.52
N VAL A 43 1.08 1.13 6.08
CA VAL A 43 1.31 -0.28 6.42
C VAL A 43 2.30 -0.85 5.41
N ALA A 44 3.50 -1.16 5.92
CA ALA A 44 4.40 -2.26 5.53
C ALA A 44 4.64 -2.54 4.02
N THR A 45 5.69 -1.96 3.41
CA THR A 45 7.04 -2.55 3.18
C THR A 45 7.19 -3.54 2.02
N ALA A 46 7.84 -3.10 0.94
CA ALA A 46 9.10 -3.69 0.44
C ALA A 46 9.69 -2.84 -0.71
N ARG A 47 10.73 -2.05 -0.41
CA ARG A 47 11.57 -1.40 -1.41
C ARG A 47 12.73 -2.32 -1.76
N LYS A 48 12.75 -2.90 -2.97
CA LYS A 48 13.97 -3.28 -3.70
C LYS A 48 13.76 -3.11 -5.21
N THR A 49 14.51 -2.16 -5.79
CA THR A 49 15.16 -2.12 -7.13
C THR A 49 14.75 -3.20 -8.14
N ALA A 50 14.45 -2.97 -9.42
CA ALA A 50 14.73 -1.90 -10.40
C ALA A 50 13.71 -2.05 -11.54
N LYS A 51 13.25 -1.02 -12.25
CA LYS A 51 13.97 -0.31 -13.30
C LYS A 51 13.11 0.92 -13.63
N LYS A 52 13.72 2.11 -13.63
CA LYS A 52 13.12 3.33 -14.16
C LYS A 52 12.94 3.12 -15.66
N VAL A 53 11.83 2.52 -16.05
CA VAL A 53 11.27 2.67 -17.39
C VAL A 53 10.50 3.98 -17.34
N GLU A 54 10.63 4.76 -18.41
CA GLU A 54 9.91 6.01 -18.67
C GLU A 54 8.42 5.89 -18.31
N PRO A 55 7.69 7.01 -18.07
CA PRO A 55 6.31 7.03 -17.58
C PRO A 55 5.32 6.54 -18.66
N LYS A 56 5.51 5.30 -19.10
CA LYS A 56 4.60 4.55 -19.95
C LYS A 56 3.76 3.76 -18.98
N ALA A 57 2.45 4.01 -19.00
CA ALA A 57 1.50 3.25 -18.19
C ALA A 57 1.79 1.75 -18.37
N ASP A 58 1.87 1.04 -17.26
CA ASP A 58 2.09 -0.40 -17.30
C ASP A 58 0.90 -1.08 -17.97
N ASP A 59 1.20 -2.21 -18.59
CA ASP A 59 0.16 -3.04 -19.19
C ASP A 59 -0.57 -3.86 -18.11
N LEU A 60 -1.52 -3.22 -17.43
CA LEU A 60 -2.32 -3.85 -16.37
C LEU A 60 -3.07 -5.12 -16.83
N ARG A 61 -3.23 -5.32 -18.14
CA ARG A 61 -3.83 -6.53 -18.73
C ARG A 61 -3.01 -7.80 -18.49
N LYS A 62 -1.79 -7.69 -17.97
CA LYS A 62 -0.98 -8.85 -17.53
C LYS A 62 -1.49 -9.49 -16.24
N ILE A 63 -2.34 -8.79 -15.50
CA ILE A 63 -3.03 -9.30 -14.31
C ILE A 63 -4.27 -10.04 -14.78
N GLU A 64 -4.46 -11.26 -14.28
CA GLU A 64 -5.59 -12.12 -14.62
C GLU A 64 -6.88 -11.52 -14.04
N GLY A 65 -7.93 -11.51 -14.86
CA GLY A 65 -9.18 -10.80 -14.56
C GLY A 65 -9.19 -9.32 -14.93
N ILE A 66 -8.05 -8.68 -15.23
CA ILE A 66 -8.01 -7.29 -15.73
C ILE A 66 -8.10 -7.29 -17.26
N GLY A 67 -9.30 -7.00 -17.78
CA GLY A 67 -9.53 -6.75 -19.20
C GLY A 67 -9.14 -5.33 -19.66
N PRO A 68 -9.17 -5.03 -20.97
CA PRO A 68 -8.85 -3.70 -21.50
C PRO A 68 -9.72 -2.60 -20.88
N LYS A 69 -10.99 -2.89 -20.60
CA LYS A 69 -11.91 -1.93 -20.00
C LYS A 69 -11.63 -1.66 -18.52
N ILE A 70 -11.23 -2.68 -17.77
CA ILE A 70 -10.83 -2.53 -16.37
C ILE A 70 -9.52 -1.76 -16.27
N ALA A 71 -8.56 -2.04 -17.16
CA ALA A 71 -7.33 -1.28 -17.26
C ALA A 71 -7.61 0.21 -17.53
N GLU A 72 -8.53 0.54 -18.45
CA GLU A 72 -8.95 1.93 -18.69
C GLU A 72 -9.56 2.59 -17.44
N LEU A 73 -10.43 1.87 -16.71
CA LEU A 73 -11.05 2.39 -15.48
C LEU A 73 -10.00 2.68 -14.40
N PHE A 74 -9.03 1.80 -14.25
CA PHE A 74 -7.93 1.95 -13.31
C PHE A 74 -7.02 3.12 -13.70
N GLN A 75 -6.68 3.24 -14.97
CA GLN A 75 -5.93 4.39 -15.47
C GLN A 75 -6.69 5.71 -15.26
N ALA A 76 -8.01 5.73 -15.48
CA ALA A 76 -8.85 6.88 -15.22
C ALA A 76 -8.89 7.25 -13.72
N ALA A 77 -8.79 6.24 -12.84
CA ALA A 77 -8.66 6.42 -11.39
C ALA A 77 -7.22 6.76 -10.92
N GLY A 78 -6.26 6.90 -11.85
CA GLY A 78 -4.86 7.21 -11.55
C GLY A 78 -3.97 6.00 -11.24
N LEU A 79 -4.51 4.79 -11.31
CA LEU A 79 -3.76 3.54 -11.18
C LEU A 79 -3.19 3.18 -12.55
N ILE A 80 -2.03 3.76 -12.89
CA ILE A 80 -1.42 3.61 -14.22
C ILE A 80 -0.27 2.60 -14.23
N SER A 81 0.19 2.12 -13.07
CA SER A 81 1.31 1.18 -12.93
C SER A 81 0.93 -0.08 -12.14
N PHE A 82 1.70 -1.16 -12.29
CA PHE A 82 1.56 -2.35 -11.45
C PHE A 82 1.79 -2.02 -9.98
N ALA A 83 2.68 -1.06 -9.69
CA ALA A 83 2.94 -0.62 -8.33
C ALA A 83 1.73 0.09 -7.70
N ASP A 84 0.99 0.88 -8.49
CA ASP A 84 -0.22 1.56 -8.03
C ASP A 84 -1.31 0.56 -7.67
N VAL A 85 -1.53 -0.45 -8.53
CA VAL A 85 -2.52 -1.51 -8.28
C VAL A 85 -2.08 -2.42 -7.13
N ALA A 86 -0.77 -2.70 -6.99
CA ALA A 86 -0.22 -3.49 -5.88
C ALA A 86 -0.36 -2.79 -4.52
N GLY A 87 -0.28 -1.46 -4.51
CA GLY A 87 -0.46 -0.64 -3.31
C GLY A 87 -1.92 -0.27 -3.03
N ALA A 88 -2.84 -0.54 -3.97
CA ALA A 88 -4.25 -0.27 -3.80
C ALA A 88 -4.95 -1.39 -3.00
N ASP A 89 -5.87 -1.00 -2.12
CA ASP A 89 -6.69 -1.94 -1.38
C ASP A 89 -7.70 -2.65 -2.30
N PRO A 90 -7.94 -3.97 -2.13
CA PRO A 90 -8.96 -4.69 -2.89
C PRO A 90 -10.34 -4.05 -2.81
N GLU A 91 -10.68 -3.46 -1.65
CA GLU A 91 -11.93 -2.73 -1.46
C GLU A 91 -12.00 -1.49 -2.36
N ARG A 92 -10.90 -0.74 -2.46
CA ARG A 92 -10.82 0.43 -3.34
C ARG A 92 -10.95 0.05 -4.82
N LEU A 93 -10.31 -1.04 -5.23
CA LEU A 93 -10.46 -1.57 -6.58
C LEU A 93 -11.92 -1.97 -6.86
N LYS A 94 -12.57 -2.62 -5.90
CA LYS A 94 -13.98 -3.02 -6.00
C LYS A 94 -14.93 -1.83 -6.09
N GLU A 95 -14.66 -0.75 -5.35
CA GLU A 95 -15.42 0.51 -5.47
C GLU A 95 -15.35 1.07 -6.90
N ILE A 96 -14.16 1.14 -7.48
CA ILE A 96 -13.96 1.66 -8.85
C ILE A 96 -14.74 0.81 -9.88
N LEU A 97 -14.74 -0.52 -9.72
CA LEU A 97 -15.50 -1.42 -10.58
C LEU A 97 -17.02 -1.23 -10.41
N ASN A 98 -17.49 -1.09 -9.17
CA ASN A 98 -18.91 -0.88 -8.89
C ASN A 98 -19.41 0.46 -9.46
N GLU A 99 -18.59 1.51 -9.37
CA GLU A 99 -18.88 2.83 -9.94
C GLU A 99 -18.94 2.79 -11.48
N ALA A 100 -18.09 1.95 -12.10
CA ALA A 100 -18.10 1.71 -13.54
C ALA A 100 -19.31 0.89 -14.02
N GLY A 101 -19.97 0.17 -13.12
CA GLY A 101 -21.25 -0.48 -13.35
C GLY A 101 -21.29 -1.98 -13.04
N PRO A 102 -22.50 -2.59 -13.05
CA PRO A 102 -22.73 -3.95 -12.58
C PRO A 102 -22.03 -5.04 -13.42
N HIS A 103 -21.62 -4.71 -14.66
CA HIS A 103 -20.84 -5.62 -15.49
C HIS A 103 -19.45 -5.91 -14.93
N PHE A 104 -18.87 -4.98 -14.17
CA PHE A 104 -17.53 -5.14 -13.59
C PHE A 104 -17.56 -5.67 -12.15
N ALA A 105 -18.71 -5.54 -11.47
CA ALA A 105 -18.91 -5.95 -10.08
C ALA A 105 -18.73 -7.47 -9.83
N SER A 106 -18.87 -8.28 -10.89
CA SER A 106 -18.67 -9.74 -10.82
C SER A 106 -17.19 -10.16 -10.80
N HIS A 107 -16.25 -9.25 -11.08
CA HIS A 107 -14.83 -9.53 -10.95
C HIS A 107 -14.40 -9.46 -9.48
N ASP A 108 -13.52 -10.36 -9.07
CA ASP A 108 -12.93 -10.34 -7.73
C ASP A 108 -11.54 -9.67 -7.77
N PRO A 109 -11.41 -8.42 -7.29
CA PRO A 109 -10.12 -7.74 -7.22
C PRO A 109 -9.23 -8.24 -6.08
N GLY A 110 -9.65 -9.21 -5.26
CA GLY A 110 -8.90 -9.71 -4.11
C GLY A 110 -7.52 -10.27 -4.45
N THR A 111 -7.32 -10.75 -5.68
CA THR A 111 -6.04 -11.30 -6.16
C THR A 111 -5.22 -10.30 -6.96
N TRP A 112 -5.81 -9.19 -7.42
CA TRP A 112 -5.17 -8.21 -8.29
C TRP A 112 -3.99 -7.51 -7.64
N PRO A 113 -4.04 -7.03 -6.38
CA PRO A 113 -2.88 -6.42 -5.73
C PRO A 113 -1.69 -7.39 -5.60
N LYS A 114 -1.96 -8.67 -5.31
CA LYS A 114 -0.90 -9.70 -5.20
C LYS A 114 -0.25 -9.96 -6.55
N GLN A 115 -1.05 -10.12 -7.60
CA GLN A 115 -0.54 -10.30 -8.96
C GLN A 115 0.22 -9.07 -9.44
N ALA A 116 -0.31 -7.87 -9.18
CA ALA A 116 0.32 -6.60 -9.48
C ALA A 116 1.67 -6.46 -8.76
N ALA A 117 1.77 -6.89 -7.50
CA ALA A 117 3.01 -6.88 -6.75
C ALA A 117 4.08 -7.79 -7.38
N LEU A 118 3.69 -8.97 -7.85
CA LEU A 118 4.59 -9.89 -8.56
C LEU A 118 5.03 -9.31 -9.92
N ALA A 119 4.09 -8.71 -10.67
CA ALA A 119 4.37 -8.03 -11.94
C ALA A 119 5.30 -6.82 -11.75
N ALA A 120 5.06 -5.99 -10.73
CA ALA A 120 5.90 -4.85 -10.37
C ALA A 120 7.31 -5.28 -9.94
N ALA A 121 7.43 -6.44 -9.29
CA ALA A 121 8.70 -7.06 -8.92
C ALA A 121 9.40 -7.77 -10.10
N GLY A 122 8.78 -7.84 -11.28
CA GLY A 122 9.29 -8.56 -12.45
C GLY A 122 9.30 -10.09 -12.29
N LYS A 123 8.57 -10.62 -11.32
CA LYS A 123 8.47 -12.05 -11.00
C LYS A 123 7.42 -12.75 -11.86
N TRP A 124 7.66 -12.77 -13.17
CA TRP A 124 6.70 -13.29 -14.15
C TRP A 124 6.45 -14.80 -13.99
N ASP A 125 7.45 -15.58 -13.57
CA ASP A 125 7.29 -17.01 -13.31
C ASP A 125 6.39 -17.29 -12.09
N GLU A 126 6.59 -16.55 -10.99
CA GLU A 126 5.73 -16.65 -9.80
C GLU A 126 4.31 -16.15 -10.11
N LEU A 127 4.19 -15.08 -10.91
CA LEU A 127 2.89 -14.59 -11.36
C LEU A 127 2.15 -15.67 -12.16
N LYS A 128 2.85 -16.33 -13.09
CA LYS A 128 2.27 -17.39 -13.91
C LYS A 128 1.83 -18.58 -13.05
N ALA A 129 2.66 -19.02 -12.11
CA ALA A 129 2.31 -20.09 -11.18
C ALA A 129 1.07 -19.75 -10.35
N LEU A 130 0.98 -18.51 -9.85
CA LEU A 130 -0.19 -18.02 -9.12
C LEU A 130 -1.44 -17.98 -10.01
N GLN A 131 -1.30 -17.55 -11.27
CA GLN A 131 -2.41 -17.53 -12.23
C GLN A 131 -2.89 -18.94 -12.58
N ASP A 132 -1.98 -19.87 -12.81
CA ASP A 132 -2.30 -21.27 -13.10
C ASP A 132 -3.01 -21.93 -11.90
N GLU A 133 -2.62 -21.62 -10.66
CA GLU A 133 -3.30 -22.07 -9.44
C GLU A 133 -4.74 -21.51 -9.34
N LEU A 134 -4.91 -20.22 -9.62
CA LEU A 134 -6.22 -19.54 -9.56
C LEU A 134 -7.18 -20.00 -10.68
N GLN A 135 -6.67 -20.27 -11.88
CA GLN A 135 -7.48 -20.79 -13.00
C GLN A 135 -7.77 -22.29 -12.88
N GLY A 136 -6.85 -23.06 -12.30
CA GLY A 136 -6.95 -24.51 -12.14
C GLY A 136 -7.87 -24.95 -11.00
N GLY A 137 -8.17 -24.08 -10.04
CA GLY A 137 -9.06 -24.36 -8.91
C GLY A 137 -10.51 -23.90 -9.15
N LYS A 138 -11.31 -24.73 -9.81
CA LYS A 138 -12.78 -24.66 -9.76
C LYS A 138 -13.33 -25.60 -8.69
#